data_AF-A0A0S8DGL8-F1
#
_entry.id   AF-A0A0S8DGL8-F1
#
_cell.length_a   1.000
_cell.length_b   1.000
_cell.length_c   1.000
_cell.angle_alpha   90.00
_cell.angle_beta   90.00
_cell.angle_gamma   90.00
#
_symmetry.space_group_name_H-M   'P 1'
#
loop_
_entity.id
_entity.type
_entity.pdbx_description
1 polymer ?
#
loop_
_entity_poly.entity_id
_entity_poly.type
_entity_poly.pdbx_seq_one_letter_code
_entity_poly.pdbx_strand_id
1 'polypeptide(L)' 'MVTALAYDEKNRLWAGTCLGLLCIDEDSQQVYTKENSGLLSNKITDLLVYGPDIWIATDAGIAKRKFKNQE' A
#
# COMPACT_ATOMS: atom_id res chain seq x y z
N MET A 1 10.54 -10.12 3.41
CA MET A 1 9.37 -10.78 4.02
C MET A 1 8.13 -10.00 3.61
N VAL A 2 7.10 -10.71 3.14
CA VAL A 2 5.78 -10.15 2.84
C VAL A 2 4.88 -10.41 4.05
N THR A 3 4.16 -9.40 4.52
CA THR A 3 3.31 -9.46 5.72
C THR A 3 1.82 -9.48 5.40
N ALA A 4 1.42 -8.83 4.30
CA ALA A 4 0.03 -8.76 3.88
C ALA A 4 -0.07 -8.64 2.35
N LEU A 5 -1.19 -9.09 1.80
CA LEU A 5 -1.56 -8.95 0.40
C LEU A 5 -3.00 -8.48 0.31
N ALA A 6 -3.28 -7.54 -0.58
CA ALA A 6 -4.64 -7.07 -0.84
C ALA A 6 -4.79 -6.67 -2.31
N TYR A 7 -5.97 -6.93 -2.88
CA TYR A 7 -6.37 -6.39 -4.17
C TYR A 7 -7.26 -5.17 -3.98
N ASP A 8 -7.05 -4.16 -4.82
CA ASP A 8 -8.00 -3.06 -4.94
C ASP A 8 -9.02 -3.25 -6.06
N GLU A 9 -10.00 -2.35 -6.12
CA GLU A 9 -11.06 -2.37 -7.15
C GLU A 9 -10.54 -2.18 -8.59
N LYS A 10 -9.26 -1.78 -8.76
CA LYS A 10 -8.60 -1.63 -10.07
C LYS A 10 -7.73 -2.85 -10.41
N ASN A 11 -7.91 -3.98 -9.72
CA ASN A 11 -7.12 -5.21 -9.87
C ASN A 11 -5.61 -5.02 -9.61
N ARG A 12 -5.21 -3.99 -8.88
CA ARG A 12 -3.80 -3.83 -8.50
C ARG A 12 -3.52 -4.64 -7.25
N LEU A 13 -2.41 -5.38 -7.26
CA LEU A 13 -1.94 -6.13 -6.11
C LEU A 13 -1.09 -5.22 -5.22
N TRP A 14 -1.51 -5.08 -3.98
CA TRP A 14 -0.78 -4.40 -2.93
C TRP A 14 -0.11 -5.44 -2.02
N ALA A 15 1.19 -5.30 -1.80
CA ALA A 15 1.95 -6.18 -0.91
C ALA A 15 2.66 -5.36 0.19
N GLY A 16 2.30 -5.66 1.43
CA GLY A 16 2.96 -5.11 2.61
C GLY A 16 4.29 -5.82 2.83
N THR A 17 5.37 -5.06 3.02
CA THR A 17 6.70 -5.61 3.29
C THR A 17 7.37 -4.91 4.47
N CYS A 18 8.53 -5.41 4.89
CA CYS A 18 9.37 -4.73 5.88
C CYS A 18 10.15 -3.53 5.30
N LEU A 19 10.08 -3.29 3.99
CA LEU A 19 10.84 -2.25 3.27
C LEU A 19 9.93 -1.32 2.45
N GLY A 20 8.64 -1.25 2.78
CA GLY A 20 7.65 -0.42 2.12
C GLY A 20 6.46 -1.20 1.55
N LEU A 21 5.58 -0.46 0.87
CA LEU A 21 4.38 -0.97 0.21
C LEU A 21 4.68 -1.15 -1.28
N LEU A 22 4.59 -2.36 -1.77
CA LEU A 22 4.67 -2.65 -3.20
C LEU A 22 3.27 -2.61 -3.81
N CYS A 23 3.11 -1.88 -4.91
CA CYS A 23 1.93 -1.89 -5.75
C CYS A 23 2.32 -2.44 -7.12
N ILE A 24 1.61 -3.46 -7.57
CA ILE A 24 1.79 -4.09 -8.88
C ILE A 24 0.49 -3.92 -9.64
N ASP A 25 0.58 -3.32 -10.82
CA ASP A 25 -0.49 -3.34 -11.83
C ASP A 25 -0.04 -4.15 -13.05
N GLU A 26 -0.82 -4.15 -14.14
CA GLU A 26 -0.55 -4.98 -15.32
C GLU A 26 0.79 -4.65 -15.99
N ASP A 27 1.18 -3.37 -15.98
CA ASP A 27 2.31 -2.85 -16.76
C ASP A 27 3.45 -2.31 -15.89
N SER A 28 3.24 -2.15 -14.59
CA SER A 28 4.14 -1.40 -13.72
C SER A 28 4.20 -1.93 -12.29
N GLN A 29 5.31 -1.60 -11.64
CA GLN A 29 5.53 -1.85 -10.23
C GLN A 29 6.03 -0.57 -9.58
N GLN A 30 5.46 -0.24 -8.42
CA GLN A 30 5.80 0.97 -7.68
C GLN A 30 6.00 0.64 -6.20
N VAL A 31 7.10 1.13 -5.64
CA VAL A 31 7.42 0.97 -4.21
C VAL A 31 7.20 2.30 -3.49
N TYR A 32 6.34 2.25 -2.48
CA TYR A 32 6.06 3.36 -1.59
C TYR A 32 6.76 3.16 -0.25
N THR A 33 7.59 4.12 0.11
CA THR A 33 8.35 4.18 1.37
C THR A 33 7.94 5.41 2.16
N LYS A 34 8.36 5.46 3.42
CA LYS A 34 8.21 6.62 4.31
C LYS A 34 8.68 7.92 3.63
N GLU A 35 9.78 7.85 2.89
CA GLU A 35 10.44 8.99 2.28
C GLU A 35 9.67 9.55 1.06
N ASN A 36 8.83 8.74 0.39
CA ASN A 36 8.23 9.12 -0.89
C ASN A 36 6.70 9.10 -0.92
N SER A 37 6.03 8.68 0.15
CA SER A 37 4.57 8.39 0.10
C SER A 37 3.75 8.85 1.29
N GLY A 38 4.39 9.42 2.33
CA GLY A 38 3.69 9.82 3.56
C GLY A 38 3.35 8.64 4.49
N LEU A 39 3.88 7.45 4.23
CA LEU A 39 3.88 6.35 5.20
C LEU A 39 4.63 6.76 6.47
N LEU A 40 4.15 6.31 7.63
CA LEU A 40 4.78 6.62 8.91
C LEU A 40 6.03 5.75 9.17
N SER A 41 6.07 4.56 8.55
CA SER A 41 7.17 3.60 8.58
C SER A 41 7.18 2.72 7.32
N ASN A 42 8.35 2.17 6.99
CA ASN A 42 8.52 1.19 5.92
C ASN A 42 8.08 -0.22 6.34
N LYS A 43 7.92 -0.49 7.64
CA LYS A 43 7.53 -1.80 8.14
C LYS A 43 6.02 -1.93 8.18
N ILE A 44 5.46 -2.55 7.16
CA ILE A 44 4.03 -2.78 7.02
C ILE A 44 3.65 -4.06 7.75
N THR A 45 2.60 -3.99 8.55
CA THR A 45 2.11 -5.10 9.35
C THR A 45 0.80 -5.68 8.82
N ASP A 46 -0.03 -4.85 8.19
CA ASP A 46 -1.30 -5.30 7.58
C ASP A 46 -1.81 -4.30 6.52
N LEU A 47 -2.70 -4.78 5.65
CA LEU A 47 -3.39 -4.00 4.62
C LEU A 47 -4.88 -4.28 4.62
N LEU A 48 -5.70 -3.22 4.55
CA LEU A 48 -7.14 -3.33 4.39
C LEU A 48 -7.61 -2.43 3.24
N VAL A 49 -8.21 -3.04 2.23
CA VAL A 49 -8.93 -2.30 1.18
C VAL A 49 -10.38 -2.15 1.60
N TYR A 50 -10.90 -0.92 1.55
CA TYR A 50 -12.28 -0.61 1.85
C TYR A 50 -12.80 0.46 0.88
N GLY A 51 -13.55 0.01 -0.13
CA GLY A 51 -14.01 0.86 -1.23
C GLY A 51 -12.82 1.48 -1.99
N PRO A 52 -12.80 2.82 -2.20
CA PRO A 52 -11.74 3.49 -2.94
C PRO A 52 -10.46 3.75 -2.12
N ASP A 53 -10.40 3.23 -0.90
CA ASP A 53 -9.34 3.49 0.06
C ASP A 53 -8.54 2.21 0.37
N ILE A 54 -7.23 2.38 0.54
CA ILE A 54 -6.37 1.40 1.21
C ILE A 54 -5.89 1.98 2.54
N TRP A 55 -6.11 1.21 3.60
CA TRP A 55 -5.58 1.44 4.93
C TRP A 55 -4.33 0.60 5.12
N ILE A 56 -3.26 1.24 5.57
CA ILE A 56 -1.92 0.64 5.65
C ILE A 56 -1.49 0.71 7.11
N ALA A 57 -1.48 -0.44 7.78
CA ALA A 57 -0.98 -0.55 9.13
C ALA A 57 0.55 -0.69 9.08
N THR A 58 1.22 0.16 9.86
CA THR A 58 2.68 0.12 10.04
C THR A 58 3.00 0.00 11.53
N ASP A 59 4.25 -0.33 11.86
CA ASP A 59 4.72 -0.31 13.25
C ASP A 59 4.79 1.09 13.89
N ALA A 60 4.58 2.15 13.11
CA ALA A 60 4.53 3.55 13.56
C ALA A 60 3.12 4.15 13.50
N GLY A 61 2.08 3.36 13.26
CA GLY A 61 0.69 3.80 13.15
C GLY A 61 0.05 3.50 11.80
N ILE A 62 -1.11 4.09 11.55
CA ILE A 62 -1.95 3.81 10.39
C ILE A 62 -1.88 4.97 9.39
N ALA A 63 -1.63 4.65 8.13
CA ALA A 63 -1.75 5.57 7.01
C ALA A 63 -2.98 5.21 6.14
N LYS A 64 -3.60 6.22 5.54
CA LYS A 64 -4.72 6.06 4.61
C LYS A 64 -4.33 6.62 3.25
N ARG A 65 -4.63 5.89 2.18
CA ARG A 65 -4.44 6.36 0.80
C ARG A 65 -5.69 6.13 -0.05
N LYS A 66 -6.08 7.18 -0.77
CA LYS A 66 -7.09 7.10 -1.83
C LYS A 66 -6.47 6.60 -3.12
N PHE A 67 -7.16 5.73 -3.83
CA PHE A 67 -6.81 5.46 -5.23
C PHE A 67 -7.10 6.73 -6.03
N LYS A 68 -6.06 7.37 -6.58
CA LYS A 68 -6.29 8.48 -7.51
C LYS A 68 -7.09 7.92 -8.69
N ASN A 69 -8.25 8.51 -8.95
CA ASN A 69 -8.86 8.45 -10.26
C ASN A 69 -8.04 9.41 -11.12
N GLN A 70 -7.46 8.90 -12.21
CA GLN A 70 -7.02 9.78 -13.27
C GLN A 70 -8.30 10.39 -13.85
N GLU A 71 -8.50 11.69 -13.64
CA GLU A 71 -9.27 12.52 -14.57
C GLU A 71 -8.34 12.98 -15.69
#